data_AF-A0A210PD16-F1
#
_entry.id   AF-A0A210PD16-F1
#
_cell.length_a   1.000
_cell.length_b   1.000
_cell.length_c   1.000
_cell.angle_alpha   90.00
_cell.angle_beta   90.00
_cell.angle_gamma   90.00
#
_symmetry.space_group_name_H-M   'P 1'
#
loop_
_entity.id
_entity.type
_entity.pdbx_description
1 polymer ?
#
loop_
_entity_poly.entity_id
_entity_poly.type
_entity_poly.pdbx_seq_one_letter_code
_entity_poly.pdbx_strand_id
1 'polypeptide(L)'
;MRNFKNLLPKKSTAELYDQDGKLPKLFRTYNKRQYFELFIGLATLMIRGVGILFLIASLLDLYVFSYVLNVRNLDTGKTFLMDKPEWKKYRQQYKKIAEE
;
A
#
# COMPACT_ATOMS: atom_id res chain seq x y z
N MET A 1 -20.35 18.30 -7.01
CA MET A 1 -19.16 17.59 -6.50
C MET A 1 -19.62 16.29 -5.85
N ARG A 2 -19.49 15.16 -6.56
CA ARG A 2 -19.86 13.83 -6.01
C ARG A 2 -18.79 13.40 -5.02
N ASN A 3 -19.21 13.05 -3.81
CA ASN A 3 -18.37 12.54 -2.73
C ASN A 3 -17.67 11.24 -3.15
N PHE A 4 -16.44 11.32 -3.67
CA PHE A 4 -15.52 10.20 -3.89
C PHE A 4 -14.99 9.61 -2.57
N LYS A 5 -15.79 9.62 -1.50
CA LYS A 5 -15.31 9.32 -0.14
C LYS A 5 -15.12 7.82 0.15
N ASN A 6 -15.54 6.92 -0.74
CA ASN A 6 -15.35 5.47 -0.58
C ASN A 6 -14.79 4.83 -1.86
N LEU A 7 -13.59 5.21 -2.30
CA LEU A 7 -13.01 4.66 -3.54
C LEU A 7 -12.52 3.22 -3.41
N LEU A 8 -12.23 2.72 -2.20
CA LEU A 8 -11.76 1.37 -1.96
C LEU A 8 -12.28 0.85 -0.61
N PRO A 9 -12.76 -0.41 -0.54
CA PRO A 9 -13.18 -1.01 0.73
C PRO A 9 -11.96 -1.18 1.64
N LYS A 10 -12.15 -0.97 2.94
CA LYS A 10 -11.14 -1.28 3.94
C LYS A 10 -11.32 -2.73 4.39
N LYS A 11 -10.25 -3.53 4.36
CA LYS A 11 -10.28 -4.94 4.76
C LYS A 11 -9.35 -5.20 5.94
N SER A 12 -9.84 -6.01 6.88
CA SER A 12 -9.05 -6.59 7.96
C SER A 12 -8.32 -7.84 7.50
N THR A 13 -7.35 -8.32 8.29
CA THR A 13 -6.61 -9.56 7.98
C THR A 13 -7.52 -10.79 7.96
N ALA A 14 -8.57 -10.80 8.78
CA ALA A 14 -9.53 -11.90 8.86
C ALA A 14 -10.38 -12.04 7.58
N GLU A 15 -10.63 -10.91 6.88
CA GLU A 15 -11.40 -10.88 5.63
C GLU A 15 -10.57 -11.22 4.38
N LEU A 16 -9.28 -11.53 4.56
CA LEU A 16 -8.38 -11.91 3.46
C LEU A 16 -8.40 -13.40 3.15
N TYR A 17 -8.82 -14.24 4.11
CA TYR A 17 -8.85 -15.68 3.91
C TYR A 17 -9.86 -16.02 2.80
N ASP A 18 -9.39 -16.75 1.80
CA ASP A 18 -10.28 -17.29 0.77
C ASP A 18 -11.14 -18.42 1.34
N GLN A 19 -12.14 -18.87 0.59
CA GLN A 19 -13.03 -19.98 0.96
C GLN A 19 -12.25 -21.28 1.28
N ASP A 20 -11.05 -21.42 0.70
CA ASP A 20 -10.12 -22.54 0.92
C ASP A 20 -9.16 -22.33 2.11
N GLY A 21 -9.33 -21.26 2.91
CA GLY A 21 -8.47 -20.96 4.06
C GLY A 21 -7.06 -20.49 3.72
N LYS A 22 -6.78 -20.17 2.45
CA LYS A 22 -5.48 -19.66 2.00
C LYS A 22 -5.42 -18.13 2.08
N LEU A 23 -4.25 -17.61 2.46
CA LEU A 23 -3.97 -16.17 2.45
C LEU A 23 -3.44 -15.77 1.06
N PRO A 24 -4.08 -14.81 0.36
CA PRO A 24 -3.64 -14.37 -0.95
C PRO A 24 -2.33 -13.59 -0.86
N LYS A 25 -1.58 -13.53 -1.96
CA LYS A 25 -0.37 -12.73 -2.02
C LYS A 25 -0.73 -11.26 -2.20
N LEU A 26 -0.35 -10.43 -1.23
CA LEU A 26 -0.68 -9.01 -1.21
C LEU A 26 0.55 -8.15 -1.49
N PHE A 27 0.34 -7.07 -2.24
CA PHE A 27 1.37 -6.09 -2.59
C PHE A 27 0.92 -4.68 -2.20
N ARG A 28 1.83 -3.90 -1.59
CA ARG A 28 1.56 -2.51 -1.26
C ARG A 28 1.67 -1.64 -2.52
N THR A 29 0.63 -0.86 -2.78
CA THR A 29 0.56 0.07 -3.91
C THR A 29 0.54 1.51 -3.42
N TYR A 30 0.99 2.43 -4.29
CA TYR A 30 0.93 3.86 -4.03
C TYR A 30 -0.51 4.36 -4.02
N ASN A 31 -0.82 5.23 -3.06
CA ASN A 31 -2.04 6.03 -3.09
C ASN A 31 -1.94 7.17 -4.11
N LYS A 32 -3.08 7.72 -4.54
CA LYS A 32 -3.11 8.89 -5.46
C LYS A 32 -2.24 10.05 -4.96
N ARG A 33 -2.29 10.35 -3.66
CA ARG A 33 -1.45 11.37 -3.04
C ARG A 33 0.05 11.04 -3.17
N GLN A 34 0.43 9.81 -2.87
CA GLN A 34 1.83 9.37 -2.94
C GLN A 34 2.35 9.33 -4.39
N TYR A 35 1.50 8.98 -5.35
CA TYR A 35 1.83 9.12 -6.77
C TYR A 35 2.09 10.58 -7.16
N PHE A 36 1.32 11.52 -6.63
CA PHE A 36 1.52 12.94 -6.89
C PHE A 36 2.84 13.45 -6.27
N GLU A 37 3.13 13.06 -5.03
CA GLU A 37 4.41 13.38 -4.37
C GLU A 37 5.61 12.79 -5.14
N LEU A 38 5.50 11.53 -5.59
CA LEU A 38 6.51 10.88 -6.42
C LEU A 38 6.71 11.61 -7.75
N PHE A 39 5.62 12.00 -8.41
CA PHE A 39 5.67 12.72 -9.68
C PHE A 39 6.37 14.08 -9.54
N ILE A 40 6.05 14.85 -8.49
CA ILE A 40 6.74 16.11 -8.18
C ILE A 40 8.21 15.86 -7.87
N GLY A 41 8.52 14.84 -7.07
CA GLY A 41 9.89 14.46 -6.75
C GLY A 41 10.71 14.13 -8.00
N LEU A 42 10.13 13.40 -8.95
CA LEU A 42 10.77 13.10 -10.24
C LEU A 42 10.93 14.34 -11.12
N ALA A 43 9.89 15.18 -11.23
CA ALA A 43 9.95 16.41 -12.02
C ALA A 43 11.02 17.39 -11.48
N THR A 44 11.16 17.48 -10.16
CA THR A 44 12.15 18.34 -9.49
C THR A 44 13.54 17.71 -9.41
N LEU A 45 13.69 16.41 -9.66
CA LEU A 45 14.99 15.73 -9.75
C LEU A 45 15.84 16.33 -10.86
N MET A 46 15.19 16.63 -12.00
CA MET A 46 15.81 17.22 -13.18
C MET A 46 16.29 18.67 -12.95
N ILE A 47 15.83 19.32 -11.87
CA ILE A 47 16.21 20.68 -11.50
C ILE A 47 17.26 20.61 -10.38
N ARG A 48 18.53 20.50 -10.78
CA ARG A 48 19.72 20.54 -9.89
C ARG A 48 19.74 19.46 -8.79
N GLY A 49 19.06 18.32 -8.97
CA GLY A 49 19.11 17.22 -8.01
C GLY A 49 18.36 17.44 -6.70
N VAL A 50 17.64 18.57 -6.55
CA VAL A 50 16.85 18.88 -5.35
C VAL A 50 15.72 17.85 -5.15
N GLY A 51 15.22 17.27 -6.24
CA GLY A 51 14.20 16.23 -6.19
C GLY A 51 14.58 14.96 -5.43
N ILE A 52 15.87 14.70 -5.16
CA ILE A 52 16.29 13.53 -4.36
C ILE A 52 15.66 13.57 -2.96
N LEU A 53 15.62 14.74 -2.33
CA LEU A 53 15.02 14.90 -1.00
C LEU A 53 13.50 14.64 -1.03
N PHE A 54 12.82 15.07 -2.10
CA PHE A 54 11.39 14.79 -2.30
C PHE A 54 11.11 13.31 -2.58
N LEU A 55 11.98 12.62 -3.32
CA LEU A 55 11.86 11.18 -3.52
C LEU A 55 12.03 10.39 -2.21
N ILE A 56 13.03 10.76 -1.40
CA ILE A 56 13.24 10.15 -0.08
C ILE A 56 12.03 10.41 0.82
N ALA A 57 11.51 11.64 0.86
CA ALA A 57 10.32 11.98 1.62
C ALA A 57 9.09 11.19 1.17
N SER A 58 8.89 11.03 -0.14
CA SER A 58 7.79 10.23 -0.71
C SER A 58 7.90 8.74 -0.34
N LEU A 59 9.12 8.18 -0.35
CA LEU A 59 9.36 6.81 0.12
C LEU A 59 9.08 6.68 1.62
N LEU A 60 9.51 7.64 2.43
CA LEU A 60 9.22 7.63 3.87
C LEU A 60 7.72 7.73 4.14
N ASP A 61 6.97 8.54 3.39
CA ASP A 61 5.51 8.55 3.47
C ASP A 61 4.93 7.17 3.12
N LEU A 62 5.43 6.56 2.04
CA LEU A 62 5.05 5.23 1.59
C LEU A 62 5.63 4.07 2.41
N TYR A 63 6.40 4.25 3.49
CA TYR A 63 6.82 3.08 4.28
C TYR A 63 6.62 3.30 5.77
N VAL A 64 6.80 4.54 6.22
CA VAL A 64 6.86 4.90 7.62
C VAL A 64 5.58 5.61 8.06
N PHE A 65 5.17 6.67 7.37
CA PHE A 65 4.12 7.57 7.88
C PHE A 65 2.68 7.17 7.52
N SER A 66 2.45 6.45 6.42
CA SER A 66 1.08 6.02 6.05
C SER A 66 0.51 5.02 7.05
N TYR A 67 -0.51 5.44 7.82
CA TYR A 67 -1.24 4.56 8.74
C TYR A 67 -2.20 3.61 8.01
N VAL A 68 -2.79 4.09 6.91
CA VAL A 68 -3.63 3.29 6.01
C VAL A 68 -2.86 3.00 4.74
N LEU A 69 -2.80 1.74 4.35
CA LEU A 69 -2.03 1.23 3.25
C LEU A 69 -2.96 0.87 2.11
N ASN A 70 -2.57 1.21 0.88
CA ASN A 70 -3.25 0.72 -0.30
C ASN A 70 -2.65 -0.63 -0.69
N VAL A 71 -3.44 -1.67 -0.71
CA VAL A 71 -2.98 -3.04 -0.87
C VAL A 71 -3.71 -3.70 -2.03
N ARG A 72 -2.96 -4.32 -2.92
CA ARG A 72 -3.48 -5.07 -4.06
C ARG A 72 -3.31 -6.56 -3.82
N ASN A 73 -4.38 -7.30 -3.97
CA ASN A 73 -4.33 -8.75 -4.05
C ASN A 73 -3.83 -9.14 -5.45
N LEU A 74 -2.76 -9.93 -5.51
CA LEU A 74 -2.15 -10.36 -6.77
C LEU A 74 -2.92 -11.49 -7.45
N ASP A 75 -3.64 -12.30 -6.68
CA ASP A 75 -4.42 -13.43 -7.19
C ASP A 75 -5.72 -12.93 -7.85
N THR A 76 -6.40 -11.96 -7.25
CA THR A 76 -7.66 -11.39 -7.78
C THR A 76 -7.49 -10.06 -8.51
N GLY A 77 -6.32 -9.44 -8.43
CA GLY A 77 -6.04 -8.10 -8.97
C GLY A 77 -6.71 -6.93 -8.24
N LYS A 78 -7.60 -7.20 -7.26
CA LYS A 78 -8.39 -6.20 -6.54
C LYS A 78 -7.54 -5.39 -5.58
N THR A 79 -7.78 -4.09 -5.53
CA THR A 79 -7.16 -3.17 -4.56
C THR A 79 -8.13 -2.86 -3.43
N PHE A 80 -7.61 -2.73 -2.21
CA PHE A 80 -8.36 -2.36 -1.01
C PHE A 80 -7.44 -1.64 -0.02
N LEU A 81 -8.03 -1.00 0.98
CA LEU A 81 -7.30 -0.32 2.04
C LEU A 81 -7.09 -1.28 3.21
N MET A 82 -5.92 -1.22 3.84
CA MET A 82 -5.59 -2.02 5.01
C MET A 82 -4.81 -1.17 6.02
N ASP A 83 -5.11 -1.30 7.30
CA ASP A 83 -4.35 -0.59 8.33
C ASP A 83 -2.95 -1.18 8.48
N LYS A 84 -1.98 -0.34 8.83
CA LYS A 84 -0.60 -0.76 9.13
C LYS A 84 -0.49 -1.90 10.17
N PRO A 85 -1.22 -1.91 11.31
CA PRO A 85 -1.23 -3.05 12.22
C PRO A 85 -1.76 -4.34 11.59
N GLU A 86 -2.82 -4.27 10.79
CA GLU A 86 -3.38 -5.43 10.09
C GLU A 86 -2.41 -5.95 9.02
N TRP A 87 -1.76 -5.06 8.28
CA TRP A 87 -0.71 -5.43 7.34
C TRP A 87 0.47 -6.15 8.00
N LYS A 88 0.87 -5.72 9.21
CA LYS A 88 1.92 -6.39 9.97
C LYS A 88 1.49 -7.81 10.37
N LYS A 89 0.24 -7.97 10.83
CA LYS A 89 -0.33 -9.29 11.15
C LYS A 89 -0.37 -10.19 9.91
N TYR A 90 -0.86 -9.69 8.78
CA TYR A 90 -0.85 -10.38 7.49
C TYR A 90 0.55 -10.89 7.14
N ARG A 91 1.56 -10.01 7.17
CA ARG A 91 2.95 -10.37 6.83
C ARG A 91 3.51 -11.46 7.74
N GLN A 92 3.19 -11.43 9.03
CA GLN A 92 3.61 -12.45 9.98
C GLN A 92 2.92 -13.80 9.69
N GLN A 93 1.61 -13.80 9.46
CA GLN A 93 0.86 -15.02 9.14
C GLN A 93 1.29 -15.62 7.80
N TYR A 94 1.40 -14.80 6.76
CA TYR A 94 1.85 -15.23 5.44
C TYR A 94 3.27 -15.82 5.46
N LYS A 95 4.18 -15.23 6.25
CA LYS A 95 5.53 -15.76 6.41
C LYS A 95 5.53 -17.14 7.09
N LYS A 96 4.72 -17.33 8.14
CA LYS A 96 4.60 -18.63 8.83
C LYS A 96 4.10 -19.73 7.88
N ILE A 97 3.05 -19.44 7.11
CA ILE A 97 2.48 -20.40 6.16
C ILE A 97 3.45 -20.70 5.01
N ALA A 98 4.31 -19.76 4.62
CA ALA A 98 5.31 -19.98 3.59
C ALA A 98 6.55 -20.76 4.08
N GLU A 99 6.72 -20.92 5.39
CA GLU A 99 7.80 -21.69 6.02
C GLU A 99 7.37 -23.11 6.42
N GLU A 100 6.06 -23.41 6.39
CA GLU A 100 5.44 -24.74 6.54
C GLU A 100 5.29 -25.45 5.18
#